data_AF-A0A967JV83-F1
#
_entry.id   AF-A0A967JV83-F1
#
_cell.length_a   1.000
_cell.length_b   1.000
_cell.length_c   1.000
_cell.angle_alpha   90.00
_cell.angle_beta   90.00
_cell.angle_gamma   90.00
#
_symmetry.space_group_name_H-M   'P 1'
#
loop_
_entity.id
_entity.type
_entity.pdbx_description
1 polymer ?
#
loop_
_entity_poly.entity_id
_entity_poly.type
_entity_poly.pdbx_seq_one_letter_code
_entity_poly.pdbx_strand_id
1 'polypeptide(L)'
;MHGGVAYPSGRFLRSGEVPGVERDEQRDDAGSVERVSFPDDEQVFPWLSMLLDAYRITDEGVAEGVRREEAQGRRLACHKGCAACCRTHSTIPVYPLELVGVSWYATEKIGGVARVQLKRQLRDYEEDRPCPFLIDGACSVYPVRPMACRQFNVFDQVCAGGEDPYYTRREDVLTPIREYADQAFYTMLPFYGIEDPLERARTVEAGAVHKLAGMLQTCNWKTLAEKMDEYDQVQSDTRADDSAEA
;
A
#
# COMPACT_ATOMS: atom_id res chain seq x y z
N MET A 1 -8.55 7.34 -24.50
CA MET A 1 -9.26 7.95 -23.36
C MET A 1 -8.42 7.67 -22.12
N HIS A 2 -7.69 8.67 -21.63
CA HIS A 2 -6.75 8.51 -20.52
C HIS A 2 -7.25 9.40 -19.37
N GLY A 3 -7.97 8.79 -18.43
CA GLY A 3 -8.42 9.45 -17.21
C GLY A 3 -7.31 9.40 -16.16
N GLY A 4 -6.39 10.37 -16.22
CA GLY A 4 -5.47 10.61 -15.12
C GLY A 4 -6.25 11.10 -13.90
N VAL A 5 -5.98 10.51 -12.73
CA VAL A 5 -6.55 10.94 -11.45
C VAL A 5 -6.03 12.35 -11.16
N ALA A 6 -6.84 13.36 -11.46
CA ALA A 6 -6.53 14.75 -11.19
C ALA A 6 -6.86 15.04 -9.72
N TYR A 7 -5.83 15.23 -8.90
CA TYR A 7 -6.00 15.89 -7.61
C TYR A 7 -6.44 17.33 -7.86
N PRO A 8 -7.48 17.85 -7.17
CA PRO A 8 -7.99 19.20 -7.43
C PRO A 8 -6.89 20.23 -7.14
N SER A 9 -6.49 20.95 -8.19
CA SER A 9 -5.53 22.06 -8.12
C SER A 9 -6.18 23.25 -7.41
N GLY A 10 -6.01 23.32 -6.09
CA GLY A 10 -6.43 24.44 -5.25
C GLY A 10 -5.46 25.61 -5.35
N ARG A 11 -6.00 26.77 -5.74
CA ARG A 11 -5.50 28.16 -5.77
C ARG A 11 -4.12 28.46 -5.15
N PHE A 12 -3.25 29.00 -6.00
CA PHE A 12 -1.98 29.68 -5.69
C PHE A 12 -2.08 30.64 -4.48
N LEU A 13 -1.24 30.40 -3.46
CA LEU A 13 -0.71 31.47 -2.62
C LEU A 13 0.70 31.79 -3.10
N ARG A 14 0.93 33.05 -3.50
CA ARG A 14 2.22 33.53 -3.97
C ARG A 14 3.15 33.81 -2.78
N SER A 15 4.42 33.48 -3.03
CA SER A 15 5.66 34.07 -2.52
C SER A 15 5.97 33.97 -1.02
N GLY A 16 7.03 33.22 -0.75
CA GLY A 16 8.20 33.82 -0.13
C GLY A 16 8.29 33.67 1.38
N GLU A 17 8.50 32.45 1.85
CA GLU A 17 9.26 32.04 3.03
C GLU A 17 9.07 30.53 3.12
N VAL A 18 10.14 29.76 3.35
CA VAL A 18 10.00 28.36 3.76
C VAL A 18 9.87 28.44 5.28
N PRO A 19 8.66 28.38 5.87
CA PRO A 19 8.52 28.54 7.30
C PRO A 19 9.04 27.26 7.96
N GLY A 20 9.74 27.45 9.07
CA GLY A 20 10.40 26.40 9.82
C GLY A 20 9.55 25.16 10.00
N VAL A 21 10.21 24.02 9.84
CA VAL A 21 9.77 22.76 10.42
C VAL A 21 9.86 22.93 11.95
N GLU A 22 8.91 23.65 12.53
CA GLU A 22 8.59 23.52 13.93
C GLU A 22 7.91 22.16 14.07
N ARG A 23 8.69 21.17 14.51
CA ARG A 23 8.14 19.92 15.01
C ARG A 23 7.27 20.29 16.19
N ASP A 24 5.97 20.19 16.02
CA ASP A 24 5.02 20.29 17.11
C ASP A 24 5.35 19.17 18.12
N GLU A 25 6.01 19.54 19.22
CA GLU A 25 6.48 18.65 20.31
C GLU A 25 5.32 18.16 21.21
N GLN A 26 4.07 18.34 20.78
CA GLN A 26 2.87 17.77 21.39
C GLN A 26 2.06 16.95 20.37
N ARG A 27 2.63 15.85 19.85
CA ARG A 27 1.81 14.71 19.40
C ARG A 27 1.41 13.93 20.64
N ASP A 28 0.28 14.32 21.22
CA ASP A 28 -0.35 13.60 22.32
C ASP A 28 -0.50 12.10 21.98
N ASP A 29 -0.04 11.27 22.91
CA ASP A 29 -0.01 9.81 22.91
C ASP A 29 -1.43 9.21 22.94
N ALA A 30 -2.14 9.32 21.82
CA ALA A 30 -3.46 8.74 21.61
C ALA A 30 -3.42 7.74 20.44
N GLY A 31 -2.95 6.52 20.75
CA GLY A 31 -3.05 5.35 19.87
C GLY A 31 -1.95 5.29 18.80
N SER A 32 -0.73 4.95 19.21
CA SER A 32 0.37 4.70 18.28
C SER A 32 0.02 3.55 17.34
N VAL A 33 0.09 3.81 16.03
CA VAL A 33 -0.06 2.78 15.02
C VAL A 33 1.21 1.92 15.03
N GLU A 34 1.06 0.63 15.32
CA GLU A 34 2.19 -0.29 15.37
C GLU A 34 2.78 -0.50 13.97
N ARG A 35 4.11 -0.44 13.88
CA ARG A 35 4.86 -0.71 12.66
C ARG A 35 4.91 -2.22 12.41
N VAL A 36 4.45 -2.67 11.25
CA VAL A 36 4.79 -4.03 10.78
C VAL A 36 6.30 -4.17 10.66
N SER A 37 6.86 -5.29 11.12
CA SER A 37 8.31 -5.49 11.20
C SER A 37 8.69 -6.92 10.80
N PHE A 38 9.83 -7.04 10.10
CA PHE A 38 10.46 -8.31 9.72
C PHE A 38 11.97 -8.18 9.96
N PRO A 39 12.44 -8.22 11.23
CA PRO A 39 13.79 -7.79 11.58
C PRO A 39 14.92 -8.50 10.83
N ASP A 40 14.77 -9.80 10.55
CA ASP A 40 15.77 -10.58 9.83
C ASP A 40 15.81 -10.17 8.35
N ASP A 41 14.65 -9.97 7.73
CA ASP A 41 14.54 -9.54 6.33
C ASP A 41 14.96 -8.09 6.13
N GLU A 42 14.67 -7.21 7.09
CA GLU A 42 15.06 -5.79 7.03
C GLU A 42 16.59 -5.60 7.08
N GLN A 43 17.33 -6.55 7.65
CA GLN A 43 18.80 -6.57 7.59
C GLN A 43 19.32 -6.95 6.21
N VAL A 44 18.60 -7.82 5.49
CA VAL A 44 18.97 -8.29 4.15
C VAL A 44 18.53 -7.30 3.07
N PHE A 45 17.37 -6.66 3.29
CA PHE A 45 16.70 -5.81 2.32
C PHE A 45 16.52 -4.39 2.88
N PRO A 46 17.49 -3.47 2.66
CA PRO A 46 17.38 -2.09 3.15
C PRO A 46 16.15 -1.33 2.63
N TRP A 47 15.62 -1.72 1.46
CA TRP A 47 14.39 -1.15 0.91
C TRP A 47 13.13 -1.55 1.70
N LEU A 48 13.17 -2.66 2.45
CA LEU A 48 12.01 -3.17 3.18
C LEU A 48 11.70 -2.28 4.38
N SER A 49 12.71 -1.89 5.16
CA SER A 49 12.50 -1.00 6.31
C SER A 49 11.92 0.35 5.89
N MET A 50 12.41 0.90 4.78
CA MET A 50 11.90 2.12 4.15
C MET A 50 10.43 1.99 3.74
N LEU A 51 10.05 0.87 3.11
CA LEU A 51 8.67 0.60 2.73
C LEU A 51 7.76 0.47 3.96
N LEU A 52 8.18 -0.27 4.97
CA LEU A 52 7.42 -0.47 6.21
C LEU A 52 7.25 0.84 6.99
N ASP A 53 8.25 1.73 6.97
CA ASP A 53 8.15 3.07 7.54
C ASP A 53 7.12 3.93 6.80
N ALA A 54 7.14 3.92 5.47
CA ALA A 54 6.15 4.63 4.65
C ALA A 54 4.73 4.10 4.89
N TYR A 55 4.57 2.78 5.08
CA TYR A 55 3.29 2.17 5.45
C TYR A 55 2.83 2.58 6.83
N ARG A 56 3.70 2.59 7.86
CA ARG A 56 3.35 3.10 9.19
C ARG A 56 2.87 4.55 9.12
N ILE A 57 3.60 5.43 8.43
CA ILE A 57 3.21 6.84 8.26
C ILE A 57 1.84 6.94 7.58
N THR A 58 1.59 6.11 6.57
CA THR A 58 0.28 6.04 5.89
C THR A 58 -0.82 5.61 6.85
N ASP A 59 -0.58 4.55 7.63
CA ASP A 59 -1.55 4.02 8.58
C ASP A 59 -1.82 5.00 9.74
N GLU A 60 -0.82 5.78 10.18
CA GLU A 60 -1.01 6.91 11.11
C GLU A 60 -1.94 7.98 10.53
N GLY A 61 -1.73 8.35 9.26
CA GLY A 61 -2.59 9.30 8.57
C GLY A 61 -4.03 8.79 8.40
N VAL A 62 -4.19 7.50 8.16
CA VAL A 62 -5.51 6.84 8.12
C VAL A 62 -6.17 6.85 9.48
N ALA A 63 -5.45 6.49 10.55
CA ALA A 63 -5.97 6.47 11.91
C ALA A 63 -6.42 7.87 12.35
N GLU A 64 -5.61 8.91 12.08
CA GLU A 64 -5.98 10.30 12.32
C GLU A 64 -7.21 10.70 11.49
N GLY A 65 -7.25 10.36 10.20
CA GLY A 65 -8.38 10.67 9.32
C GLY A 65 -9.69 10.04 9.79
N VAL A 66 -9.66 8.76 10.19
CA VAL A 66 -10.81 8.06 10.77
C VAL A 66 -11.25 8.74 12.06
N ARG A 67 -10.33 9.07 12.97
CA ARG A 67 -10.67 9.78 14.22
C ARG A 67 -11.34 11.12 13.97
N ARG A 68 -10.89 11.89 12.96
CA ARG A 68 -11.51 13.19 12.60
C ARG A 68 -12.94 13.03 12.09
N GLU A 69 -13.19 12.03 11.25
CA GLU A 69 -14.53 11.75 10.71
C GLU A 69 -15.46 11.24 11.82
N GLU A 70 -15.00 10.34 12.68
CA GLU A 70 -15.78 9.84 13.82
C GLU A 70 -16.13 10.94 14.82
N ALA A 71 -15.23 11.90 15.06
CA ALA A 71 -15.50 13.08 15.87
C ALA A 71 -16.60 13.99 15.27
N GLN A 72 -16.85 13.90 13.95
CA GLN A 72 -17.94 14.58 13.26
C GLN A 72 -19.23 13.75 13.20
N GLY A 73 -19.27 12.60 13.87
CA GLY A 73 -20.44 11.73 13.97
C GLY A 73 -20.57 10.69 12.85
N ARG A 74 -19.58 10.61 11.96
CA ARG A 74 -19.50 9.58 10.91
C ARG A 74 -19.10 8.24 11.54
N ARG A 75 -19.37 7.13 10.85
CA ARG A 75 -18.99 5.79 11.33
C ARG A 75 -18.18 5.05 10.29
N LEU A 76 -17.03 4.49 10.65
CA LEU A 76 -16.27 3.66 9.72
C LEU A 76 -17.10 2.42 9.32
N ALA A 77 -17.38 2.26 8.03
CA ALA A 77 -18.10 1.11 7.51
C ALA A 77 -17.16 -0.07 7.20
N CYS A 78 -15.89 0.22 6.93
CA CYS A 78 -14.86 -0.80 6.73
C CYS A 78 -14.60 -1.61 8.00
N HIS A 79 -14.46 -2.94 7.85
CA HIS A 79 -14.12 -3.83 8.94
C HIS A 79 -13.31 -5.03 8.44
N LYS A 80 -12.69 -5.79 9.35
CA LYS A 80 -12.01 -7.05 9.02
C LYS A 80 -13.00 -8.00 8.34
N GLY A 81 -12.63 -8.51 7.16
CA GLY A 81 -13.50 -9.36 6.32
C GLY A 81 -14.34 -8.59 5.30
N CYS A 82 -14.31 -7.24 5.29
CA CYS A 82 -14.79 -6.47 4.14
C CYS A 82 -13.79 -6.63 2.98
N ALA A 83 -14.31 -7.03 1.82
CA ALA A 83 -13.52 -7.24 0.60
C ALA A 83 -14.22 -6.65 -0.63
N ALA A 84 -15.06 -5.63 -0.44
CA ALA A 84 -15.78 -4.98 -1.52
C ALA A 84 -14.81 -4.35 -2.54
N CYS A 85 -13.88 -3.51 -2.08
CA CYS A 85 -12.88 -2.89 -2.95
C CYS A 85 -11.99 -3.91 -3.66
N CYS A 86 -11.63 -5.03 -3.01
CA CYS A 86 -10.88 -6.12 -3.64
C CYS A 86 -11.63 -6.80 -4.79
N ARG A 87 -12.96 -6.70 -4.84
CA ARG A 87 -13.80 -7.27 -5.90
C ARG A 87 -14.13 -6.28 -7.00
N THR A 88 -14.06 -4.97 -6.74
CA THR A 88 -14.63 -3.95 -7.64
C THR A 88 -13.63 -2.92 -8.15
N HIS A 89 -12.58 -2.59 -7.38
CA HIS A 89 -11.63 -1.58 -7.80
C HIS A 89 -10.71 -2.07 -8.91
N SER A 90 -10.76 -1.39 -10.05
CA SER A 90 -9.82 -1.56 -11.16
C SER A 90 -8.69 -0.52 -11.15
N THR A 91 -8.88 0.63 -10.49
CA THR A 91 -7.94 1.77 -10.54
C THR A 91 -7.16 1.96 -9.24
N ILE A 92 -6.48 0.91 -8.77
CA ILE A 92 -5.62 1.00 -7.58
C ILE A 92 -4.21 1.41 -8.01
N PRO A 93 -3.73 2.63 -7.67
CA PRO A 93 -2.36 2.99 -7.93
C PRO A 93 -1.42 2.17 -7.05
N VAL A 94 -0.30 1.76 -7.63
CA VAL A 94 0.77 1.03 -6.92
C VAL A 94 2.13 1.54 -7.37
N TYR A 95 3.03 1.71 -6.42
CA TYR A 95 4.37 2.24 -6.66
C TYR A 95 5.40 1.09 -6.78
N PRO A 96 6.49 1.26 -7.55
CA PRO A 96 7.48 0.20 -7.76
C PRO A 96 8.02 -0.42 -6.46
N LEU A 97 8.30 0.39 -5.44
CA LEU A 97 8.75 -0.13 -4.14
C LEU A 97 7.69 -1.04 -3.48
N GLU A 98 6.41 -0.68 -3.58
CA GLU A 98 5.32 -1.51 -3.06
C GLU A 98 5.20 -2.83 -3.82
N LEU A 99 5.41 -2.82 -5.15
CA LEU A 99 5.43 -4.05 -5.95
C LEU A 99 6.58 -4.97 -5.57
N VAL A 100 7.76 -4.41 -5.23
CA VAL A 100 8.87 -5.20 -4.68
C VAL A 100 8.45 -5.84 -3.36
N GLY A 101 7.86 -5.06 -2.44
CA GLY A 101 7.38 -5.59 -1.15
C GLY A 101 6.28 -6.65 -1.28
N VAL A 102 5.29 -6.43 -2.15
CA VAL A 102 4.24 -7.42 -2.45
C VAL A 102 4.85 -8.69 -3.03
N SER A 103 5.78 -8.56 -3.97
CA SER A 103 6.44 -9.71 -4.61
C SER A 103 7.26 -10.52 -3.60
N TRP A 104 8.06 -9.85 -2.77
CA TRP A 104 8.83 -10.48 -1.70
C TRP A 104 7.92 -11.20 -0.70
N TYR A 105 6.89 -10.52 -0.19
CA TYR A 105 6.01 -11.11 0.81
C TYR A 105 5.26 -12.33 0.28
N ALA A 106 4.73 -12.24 -0.96
CA ALA A 106 4.08 -13.36 -1.62
C ALA A 106 5.05 -14.52 -1.84
N THR A 107 6.28 -14.24 -2.26
CA THR A 107 7.29 -15.25 -2.57
C THR A 107 7.81 -15.96 -1.33
N GLU A 108 8.13 -15.22 -0.27
CA GLU A 108 8.91 -15.76 0.85
C GLU A 108 8.09 -15.98 2.12
N LYS A 109 6.99 -15.24 2.32
CA LYS A 109 6.26 -15.24 3.60
C LYS A 109 4.93 -15.99 3.55
N ILE A 110 4.32 -16.10 2.38
CA ILE A 110 3.06 -16.85 2.21
C ILE A 110 3.37 -18.34 2.02
N GLY A 111 2.95 -19.16 2.98
CA GLY A 111 3.07 -20.62 2.96
C GLY A 111 1.72 -21.36 2.96
N GLY A 112 1.80 -22.69 3.02
CA GLY A 112 0.64 -23.57 3.22
C GLY A 112 -0.43 -23.49 2.12
N VAL A 113 -1.69 -23.70 2.51
CA VAL A 113 -2.85 -23.72 1.60
C VAL A 113 -3.03 -22.37 0.89
N ALA A 114 -2.80 -21.26 1.59
CA ALA A 114 -2.89 -19.91 1.03
C ALA A 114 -1.90 -19.71 -0.12
N ARG A 115 -0.69 -20.27 -0.03
CA ARG A 115 0.31 -20.22 -1.11
C ARG A 115 -0.18 -20.91 -2.38
N VAL A 116 -0.73 -22.12 -2.25
CA VAL A 116 -1.26 -22.90 -3.38
C VAL A 116 -2.41 -22.13 -4.07
N GLN A 117 -3.33 -21.59 -3.28
CA GLN A 117 -4.44 -20.81 -3.80
C GLN A 117 -3.96 -19.52 -4.46
N LEU A 118 -3.02 -18.81 -3.86
CA LEU A 118 -2.44 -17.57 -4.42
C LEU A 118 -1.77 -17.83 -5.76
N LYS A 119 -0.90 -18.85 -5.86
CA LYS A 119 -0.21 -19.19 -7.13
C LYS A 119 -1.20 -19.47 -8.26
N ARG A 120 -2.28 -20.21 -7.96
CA ARG A 120 -3.36 -20.44 -8.94
C ARG A 120 -4.03 -19.13 -9.36
N GLN A 121 -4.46 -18.30 -8.41
CA GLN A 121 -5.12 -17.03 -8.71
C GLN A 121 -4.23 -16.08 -9.53
N LEU A 122 -2.94 -16.01 -9.22
CA LEU A 122 -1.98 -15.18 -9.95
C LEU A 122 -1.77 -15.66 -11.40
N ARG A 123 -1.74 -16.98 -11.63
CA ARG A 123 -1.61 -17.56 -12.99
C ARG A 123 -2.86 -17.37 -13.84
N ASP A 124 -4.02 -17.53 -13.21
CA ASP A 124 -5.33 -17.42 -13.85
C ASP A 124 -5.83 -15.97 -13.92
N TYR A 125 -5.02 -15.00 -13.46
CA TYR A 125 -5.43 -13.60 -13.40
C TYR A 125 -5.59 -12.98 -14.80
N GLU A 126 -6.65 -12.22 -14.95
CA GLU A 126 -6.96 -11.37 -16.09
C GLU A 126 -7.42 -10.01 -15.58
N GLU A 127 -7.24 -8.95 -16.38
CA GLU A 127 -7.77 -7.63 -16.07
C GLU A 127 -9.29 -7.69 -15.82
N ASP A 128 -9.82 -6.74 -15.05
CA ASP A 128 -11.22 -6.66 -14.60
C ASP A 128 -11.72 -7.85 -13.75
N ARG A 129 -10.82 -8.75 -13.33
CA ARG A 129 -11.10 -9.76 -12.29
C ARG A 129 -10.83 -9.20 -10.89
N PRO A 130 -11.45 -9.78 -9.84
CA PRO A 130 -11.10 -9.48 -8.46
C PRO A 130 -9.59 -9.56 -8.22
N CYS A 131 -9.11 -8.77 -7.27
CA CYS A 131 -7.71 -8.74 -6.85
C CYS A 131 -7.18 -10.18 -6.60
N PRO A 132 -6.06 -10.58 -7.21
CA PRO A 132 -5.56 -11.96 -7.12
C PRO A 132 -5.04 -12.32 -5.71
N PHE A 133 -4.87 -11.31 -4.86
CA PHE A 133 -4.51 -11.48 -3.45
C PHE A 133 -5.74 -11.68 -2.54
N LEU A 134 -6.96 -11.69 -3.08
CA LEU A 134 -8.16 -11.97 -2.29
C LEU A 134 -8.33 -13.47 -2.06
N ILE A 135 -8.09 -13.93 -0.84
CA ILE A 135 -8.24 -15.32 -0.42
C ILE A 135 -9.26 -15.37 0.72
N ASP A 136 -10.35 -16.11 0.51
CA ASP A 136 -11.40 -16.36 1.51
C ASP A 136 -11.94 -15.08 2.20
N GLY A 137 -12.07 -14.00 1.43
CA GLY A 137 -12.56 -12.72 1.92
C GLY A 137 -11.52 -11.84 2.63
N ALA A 138 -10.25 -12.24 2.62
CA ALA A 138 -9.13 -11.50 3.21
C ALA A 138 -8.01 -11.27 2.19
N CYS A 139 -7.25 -10.18 2.39
CA CYS A 139 -6.06 -9.90 1.59
C CYS A 139 -4.89 -10.80 2.07
N SER A 140 -4.36 -11.64 1.18
CA SER A 140 -3.25 -12.54 1.50
C SER A 140 -1.94 -11.81 1.75
N VAL A 141 -1.79 -10.59 1.20
CA VAL A 141 -0.63 -9.71 1.38
C VAL A 141 -0.94 -8.53 2.31
N TYR A 142 -1.91 -8.68 3.23
CA TYR A 142 -2.39 -7.58 4.09
C TYR A 142 -1.27 -6.75 4.76
N PRO A 143 -0.20 -7.35 5.33
CA PRO A 143 0.87 -6.58 5.98
C PRO A 143 1.62 -5.64 5.03
N VAL A 144 1.68 -5.98 3.74
CA VAL A 144 2.35 -5.19 2.70
C VAL A 144 1.38 -4.66 1.64
N ARG A 145 0.09 -4.55 1.97
CA ARG A 145 -0.92 -4.00 1.06
C ARG A 145 -0.52 -2.57 0.61
N PRO A 146 -0.75 -2.20 -0.65
CA PRO A 146 -0.39 -0.87 -1.15
C PRO A 146 -1.05 0.25 -0.34
N MET A 147 -0.39 1.41 -0.26
CA MET A 147 -0.85 2.64 0.40
C MET A 147 -2.25 3.05 -0.07
N ALA A 148 -2.54 2.93 -1.37
CA ALA A 148 -3.86 3.21 -1.91
C ALA A 148 -4.95 2.32 -1.26
N CYS A 149 -4.64 1.03 -1.05
CA CYS A 149 -5.54 0.10 -0.35
C CYS A 149 -5.65 0.40 1.15
N ARG A 150 -4.60 0.94 1.79
CA ARG A 150 -4.62 1.36 3.21
C ARG A 150 -5.50 2.59 3.40
N GLN A 151 -5.39 3.54 2.49
CA GLN A 151 -6.07 4.84 2.52
C GLN A 151 -7.55 4.74 2.15
N PHE A 152 -7.93 3.73 1.37
CA PHE A 152 -9.32 3.56 0.95
C PHE A 152 -10.23 3.05 2.08
N ASN A 153 -10.85 3.99 2.78
CA ASN A 153 -11.79 3.73 3.87
C ASN A 153 -13.12 4.41 3.56
N VAL A 154 -14.22 3.72 3.85
CA VAL A 154 -15.58 4.18 3.54
C VAL A 154 -16.36 4.34 4.84
N PHE A 155 -17.15 5.41 4.92
CA PHE A 155 -17.97 5.73 6.08
C PHE A 155 -19.46 5.45 5.84
N ASP A 156 -20.19 5.38 6.96
CA ASP A 156 -21.62 5.29 7.17
C ASP A 156 -22.32 4.04 6.61
N GLN A 157 -22.14 3.72 5.33
CA GLN A 157 -22.77 2.56 4.69
C GLN A 157 -21.73 1.56 4.17
N VAL A 158 -21.95 0.28 4.48
CA VAL A 158 -21.15 -0.83 3.94
C VAL A 158 -21.34 -0.91 2.44
N CYS A 159 -20.25 -1.14 1.69
CA CYS A 159 -20.31 -1.17 0.24
C CYS A 159 -21.18 -2.33 -0.27
N ALA A 160 -22.04 -2.03 -1.25
CA ALA A 160 -22.83 -3.03 -1.95
C ALA A 160 -21.96 -3.90 -2.90
N GLY A 161 -22.48 -5.04 -3.30
CA GLY A 161 -21.81 -5.90 -4.29
C GLY A 161 -21.71 -5.20 -5.65
N GLY A 162 -20.50 -5.09 -6.20
CA GLY A 162 -20.26 -4.42 -7.48
C GLY A 162 -20.11 -2.90 -7.39
N GLU A 163 -20.24 -2.31 -6.20
CA GLU A 163 -20.09 -0.88 -6.00
C GLU A 163 -18.61 -0.46 -5.98
N ASP A 164 -18.33 0.69 -6.59
CA ASP A 164 -17.12 1.47 -6.34
C ASP A 164 -17.51 2.80 -5.65
N PRO A 165 -17.31 2.90 -4.32
CA PRO A 165 -17.66 4.10 -3.55
C PRO A 165 -16.91 5.36 -4.00
N TYR A 166 -15.74 5.23 -4.64
CA TYR A 166 -15.00 6.39 -5.14
C TYR A 166 -15.81 7.15 -6.20
N TYR A 167 -16.56 6.43 -7.03
CA TYR A 167 -17.37 7.01 -8.11
C TYR A 167 -18.84 7.20 -7.73
N THR A 168 -19.37 6.36 -6.84
CA THR A 168 -20.80 6.35 -6.50
C THR A 168 -21.16 7.26 -5.32
N ARG A 169 -20.24 7.46 -4.37
CA ARG A 169 -20.42 8.28 -3.17
C ARG A 169 -19.08 8.75 -2.61
N ARG A 170 -18.39 9.59 -3.38
CA ARG A 170 -17.03 10.05 -3.09
C ARG A 170 -16.92 10.71 -1.71
N GLU A 171 -17.96 11.40 -1.26
CA GLU A 171 -18.09 11.99 0.08
C GLU A 171 -18.00 10.96 1.21
N ASP A 172 -18.32 9.69 0.94
CA ASP A 172 -18.17 8.58 1.88
C ASP A 172 -16.77 7.99 1.94
N VAL A 173 -15.89 8.37 1.02
CA VAL A 173 -14.52 7.87 0.97
C VAL A 173 -13.59 8.84 1.71
N LEU A 174 -12.80 8.28 2.64
CA LEU A 174 -11.76 9.00 3.36
C LEU A 174 -10.86 9.75 2.38
N THR A 175 -10.69 11.05 2.60
CA THR A 175 -9.68 11.83 1.88
C THR A 175 -8.37 11.75 2.66
N PRO A 176 -7.27 11.25 2.06
CA PRO A 176 -6.00 11.14 2.75
C PRO A 176 -5.50 12.50 3.24
N ILE A 177 -4.99 12.55 4.47
CA ILE A 177 -4.36 13.74 5.03
C ILE A 177 -3.02 13.94 4.31
N ARG A 178 -2.89 15.10 3.66
CA ARG A 178 -1.79 15.39 2.73
C ARG A 178 -0.43 15.25 3.40
N GLU A 179 -0.28 15.75 4.62
CA GLU A 179 0.98 15.75 5.35
C GLU A 179 1.53 14.33 5.54
N TYR A 180 0.67 13.36 5.85
CA TYR A 180 1.06 11.96 5.99
C TYR A 180 1.35 11.30 4.63
N ALA A 181 0.55 11.59 3.60
CA ALA A 181 0.79 11.07 2.26
C ALA A 181 2.13 11.57 1.70
N ASP A 182 2.38 12.88 1.79
CA ASP A 182 3.61 13.53 1.34
C ASP A 182 4.82 12.98 2.11
N GLN A 183 4.71 12.79 3.42
CA GLN A 183 5.77 12.19 4.24
C GLN A 183 6.03 10.72 3.90
N ALA A 184 5.00 9.93 3.59
CA ALA A 184 5.18 8.54 3.15
C ALA A 184 5.92 8.49 1.80
N PHE A 185 5.57 9.35 0.84
CA PHE A 185 6.29 9.46 -0.42
C PHE A 185 7.73 9.91 -0.23
N TYR A 186 7.96 10.94 0.59
CA TYR A 186 9.29 11.41 0.94
C TYR A 186 10.19 10.28 1.46
N THR A 187 9.65 9.43 2.33
CA THR A 187 10.36 8.29 2.91
C THR A 187 10.80 7.28 1.84
N MET A 188 10.00 7.05 0.80
CA MET A 188 10.30 6.08 -0.26
C MET A 188 11.26 6.61 -1.34
N LEU A 189 11.47 7.92 -1.44
CA LEU A 189 12.24 8.53 -2.53
C LEU A 189 13.69 8.03 -2.70
N PRO A 190 14.43 7.65 -1.64
CA PRO A 190 15.76 7.08 -1.81
C PRO A 190 15.78 5.78 -2.63
N PHE A 191 14.71 4.99 -2.61
CA PHE A 191 14.59 3.80 -3.47
C PHE A 191 14.65 4.14 -4.97
N TYR A 192 14.25 5.37 -5.33
CA TYR A 192 14.27 5.85 -6.71
C TYR A 192 15.55 6.64 -7.03
N GLY A 193 16.56 6.59 -6.15
CA GLY A 193 17.84 7.30 -6.31
C GLY A 193 17.81 8.78 -5.93
N ILE A 194 16.71 9.27 -5.33
CA ILE A 194 16.59 10.66 -4.88
C ILE A 194 16.96 10.72 -3.39
N GLU A 195 18.27 10.85 -3.14
CA GLU A 195 18.82 10.84 -1.78
C GLU A 195 18.88 12.22 -1.14
N ASP A 196 19.02 13.30 -1.89
CA ASP A 196 19.16 14.64 -1.28
C ASP A 196 17.85 15.10 -0.62
N PRO A 197 17.83 15.47 0.67
CA PRO A 197 16.60 15.87 1.38
C PRO A 197 15.83 17.02 0.73
N LEU A 198 16.53 18.01 0.16
CA LEU A 198 15.89 19.15 -0.49
C LEU A 198 15.28 18.74 -1.84
N GLU A 199 15.96 17.90 -2.59
CA GLU A 199 15.44 17.29 -3.82
C GLU A 199 14.20 16.42 -3.54
N ARG A 200 14.23 15.63 -2.47
CA ARG A 200 13.06 14.84 -2.04
C ARG A 200 11.85 15.73 -1.76
N ALA A 201 12.04 16.79 -0.96
CA ALA A 201 10.96 17.72 -0.63
C ALA A 201 10.37 18.37 -1.89
N ARG A 202 11.21 18.84 -2.81
CA ARG A 202 10.76 19.41 -4.09
C ARG A 202 10.02 18.40 -4.96
N THR A 203 10.47 17.14 -4.98
CA THR A 203 9.86 16.07 -5.77
C THR A 203 8.44 15.76 -5.28
N VAL A 204 8.24 15.72 -3.96
CA VAL A 204 6.92 15.54 -3.34
C VAL A 204 6.04 16.76 -3.58
N GLU A 205 6.53 17.98 -3.33
CA GLU A 205 5.77 19.22 -3.51
C GLU A 205 5.28 19.40 -4.95
N ALA A 206 6.11 19.04 -5.94
CA ALA A 206 5.77 19.08 -7.35
C ALA A 206 4.80 17.96 -7.80
N GLY A 207 4.46 17.02 -6.92
CA GLY A 207 3.64 15.83 -7.24
C GLY A 207 4.32 14.88 -8.23
N ALA A 208 5.64 15.01 -8.43
CA ALA A 208 6.38 14.21 -9.41
C ALA A 208 6.38 12.72 -9.06
N VAL A 209 6.23 12.39 -7.77
CA VAL A 209 6.10 11.01 -7.26
C VAL A 209 4.95 10.25 -7.92
N HIS A 210 3.84 10.93 -8.23
CA HIS A 210 2.66 10.27 -8.82
C HIS A 210 2.90 9.77 -10.26
N LYS A 211 3.94 10.26 -10.94
CA LYS A 211 4.35 9.76 -12.26
C LYS A 211 4.95 8.35 -12.20
N LEU A 212 5.37 7.92 -11.01
CA LEU A 212 5.92 6.58 -10.77
C LEU A 212 4.82 5.53 -10.56
N ALA A 213 3.58 5.95 -10.35
CA ALA A 213 2.49 5.03 -10.07
C ALA A 213 2.11 4.22 -11.32
N GLY A 214 2.09 2.90 -11.17
CA GLY A 214 1.40 1.99 -12.07
C GLY A 214 -0.02 1.71 -11.59
N MET A 215 -0.73 0.82 -12.29
CA MET A 215 -2.02 0.28 -11.87
C MET A 215 -1.85 -1.16 -11.42
N LEU A 216 -2.33 -1.48 -10.22
CA LEU A 216 -2.25 -2.84 -9.65
C LEU A 216 -2.91 -3.88 -10.57
N GLN A 217 -4.02 -3.50 -11.22
CA GLN A 217 -4.77 -4.39 -12.09
C GLN A 217 -3.99 -4.77 -13.36
N THR A 218 -3.16 -3.87 -13.90
CA THR A 218 -2.41 -4.14 -15.15
C THR A 218 -1.03 -4.75 -14.89
N CYS A 219 -0.71 -5.10 -13.66
CA CYS A 219 0.55 -5.77 -13.33
C CYS A 219 0.55 -7.21 -13.84
N ASN A 220 1.71 -7.68 -14.32
CA ASN A 220 1.87 -9.06 -14.75
C ASN A 220 2.02 -10.00 -13.55
N TRP A 221 0.89 -10.46 -13.02
CA TRP A 221 0.84 -11.37 -11.88
C TRP A 221 1.28 -12.80 -12.19
N LYS A 222 1.27 -13.21 -13.46
CA LYS A 222 1.73 -14.56 -13.86
C LYS A 222 3.20 -14.75 -13.53
N THR A 223 4.01 -13.73 -13.78
CA THR A 223 5.45 -13.74 -13.43
C THR A 223 5.69 -13.79 -11.92
N LEU A 224 4.79 -13.28 -11.09
CA LEU A 224 4.90 -13.46 -9.64
C LEU A 224 4.69 -14.94 -9.25
N ALA A 225 3.74 -15.63 -9.87
CA ALA A 225 3.54 -17.06 -9.62
C ALA A 225 4.76 -17.91 -10.04
N GLU A 226 5.40 -17.57 -11.16
CA GLU A 226 6.64 -18.22 -11.63
C GLU A 226 7.78 -18.03 -10.61
N LYS A 227 7.99 -16.80 -10.11
CA LYS A 227 8.96 -16.52 -9.04
C LYS A 227 8.69 -17.32 -7.76
N MET A 228 7.41 -17.52 -7.42
CA MET A 228 7.03 -18.36 -6.29
C MET A 228 7.40 -19.84 -6.53
N ASP A 229 7.29 -20.36 -7.76
CA ASP A 229 7.76 -21.71 -8.10
C ASP A 229 9.28 -21.84 -7.97
N GLU A 230 10.02 -20.88 -8.52
CA GLU A 230 11.48 -20.85 -8.46
C GLU A 230 11.98 -20.85 -7.02
N TYR A 231 11.36 -20.03 -6.16
CA TYR A 231 11.68 -20.00 -4.74
C TYR A 231 11.38 -21.33 -4.05
N ASP A 232 10.24 -21.96 -4.35
CA ASP A 232 9.88 -23.26 -3.78
C ASP A 232 10.90 -24.35 -4.14
N GLN A 233 11.38 -24.33 -5.40
CA GLN A 233 12.41 -25.26 -5.88
C GLN A 233 13.73 -25.06 -5.11
N VAL A 234 14.22 -23.82 -5.02
CA VAL A 234 15.46 -23.51 -4.27
C VAL A 234 15.35 -23.95 -2.81
N GLN A 235 14.23 -23.67 -2.15
CA GLN A 235 14.02 -24.10 -0.76
C GLN A 235 13.94 -25.62 -0.61
N SER A 236 13.43 -26.33 -1.61
CA SER A 236 13.40 -27.80 -1.59
C SER A 236 14.79 -28.40 -1.76
N ASP A 237 15.61 -27.82 -2.64
CA ASP A 237 16.97 -28.27 -2.92
C ASP A 237 17.88 -28.03 -1.69
N THR A 238 17.81 -26.84 -1.07
CA THR A 238 18.57 -26.54 0.16
C THR A 238 18.23 -27.50 1.30
N ARG A 239 16.94 -27.83 1.49
CA ARG A 239 16.54 -28.80 2.53
C ARG A 239 17.00 -30.22 2.24
N ALA A 240 17.09 -30.60 0.97
CA ALA A 240 17.59 -31.91 0.57
C ALA A 240 19.09 -32.02 0.88
N ASP A 241 19.86 -30.97 0.58
CA ASP A 241 21.30 -30.90 0.89
C ASP A 241 21.56 -30.96 2.41
N ASP A 242 20.85 -30.15 3.20
CA ASP A 242 20.97 -30.16 4.66
C ASP A 242 20.64 -31.54 5.27
N SER A 243 19.71 -32.29 4.66
CA SER A 243 19.32 -33.63 5.11
C SER A 243 20.27 -34.75 4.67
N ALA A 244 21.09 -34.51 3.65
CA ALA A 244 22.11 -35.45 3.18
C ALA A 244 23.44 -35.29 3.94
N GLU A 245 23.68 -34.13 4.54
CA GLU A 245 24.87 -33.83 5.36
C GLU A 245 24.71 -34.19 6.86
N ALA A 246 23.49 -34.48 7.32
CA ALA A 246 23.16 -34.85 8.71
C ALA A 246 23.14 -36.37 8.95
#